data_AF-A0A847WA57-F1
#
_entry.id   AF-A0A847WA57-F1
#
_cell.length_a   1.000
_cell.length_b   1.000
_cell.length_c   1.000
_cell.angle_alpha   90.00
_cell.angle_beta   90.00
_cell.angle_gamma   90.00
#
_symmetry.space_group_name_H-M   'P 1'
#
loop_
_entity.id
_entity.type
_entity.pdbx_description
1 polymer ?
#
loop_
_entity_poly.entity_id
_entity_poly.type
_entity_poly.pdbx_seq_one_letter_code
_entity_poly.pdbx_strand_id
1 'polypeptide(L)'
;MKERIISAVSYLWILFFLPLILIPDSSFGRFHANQALLNLLWGIVFGILSKIALGWLFGIITAVYPVWGIVTALMGIERPFPVIGKFTLIK
;
A
#
# COMPACT_ATOMS: atom_id res chain seq x y z
N MET A 1 16.92 7.35 5.82
CA MET A 1 17.00 5.87 5.62
C MET A 1 15.95 5.13 6.44
N LYS A 2 15.89 5.34 7.77
CA LYS A 2 14.88 4.73 8.66
C LYS A 2 13.44 4.88 8.13
N GLU A 3 13.02 6.09 7.75
CA GLU A 3 11.66 6.33 7.24
C GLU A 3 11.33 5.52 5.98
N ARG A 4 12.27 5.45 5.04
CA ARG A 4 12.11 4.70 3.78
C ARG A 4 11.91 3.21 4.01
N ILE A 5 12.70 2.62 4.91
CA ILE A 5 12.62 1.20 5.25
C ILE A 5 11.27 0.91 5.92
N ILE A 6 10.87 1.71 6.92
CA ILE A 6 9.60 1.52 7.63
C ILE A 6 8.41 1.66 6.67
N SER A 7 8.44 2.67 5.79
CA SER A 7 7.42 2.86 4.75
C SER A 7 7.41 1.74 3.71
N ALA A 8 8.54 1.13 3.37
CA ALA A 8 8.57 -0.01 2.45
C ALA A 8 7.96 -1.27 3.10
N VAL A 9 8.28 -1.53 4.38
CA VAL A 9 7.73 -2.65 5.14
C VAL A 9 6.21 -2.55 5.30
N SER A 10 5.64 -1.34 5.27
CA SER A 10 4.19 -1.14 5.43
C SER A 10 3.35 -1.82 4.34
N TYR A 11 3.93 -2.09 3.16
CA TYR A 11 3.28 -2.79 2.06
C TYR A 11 3.20 -4.31 2.22
N LEU A 12 3.82 -4.86 3.28
CA LEU A 12 3.76 -6.29 3.56
C LEU A 12 2.47 -6.63 4.31
N TRP A 13 1.52 -7.24 3.61
CA TRP A 13 0.24 -7.73 4.14
C TRP A 13 -0.51 -6.65 4.95
N ILE A 14 -0.54 -6.77 6.28
CA ILE A 14 -1.35 -5.94 7.18
C ILE A 14 -0.54 -4.80 7.82
N LEU A 15 0.75 -4.69 7.52
CA LEU A 15 1.69 -3.80 8.21
C LEU A 15 1.56 -2.31 7.84
N PHE A 16 0.46 -1.89 7.20
CA PHE A 16 0.20 -0.51 6.79
C PHE A 16 0.31 0.50 7.95
N PHE A 17 0.09 0.06 9.18
CA PHE A 17 0.10 0.88 10.38
C PHE A 17 1.51 1.14 10.96
N LEU A 18 2.55 0.41 10.51
CA LEU A 18 3.91 0.57 11.06
C LEU A 18 4.46 1.99 10.96
N PRO A 19 4.29 2.74 9.85
CA PRO A 19 4.72 4.12 9.80
C PRO A 19 4.03 5.01 10.85
N LEU A 20 2.76 4.71 11.19
CA LEU A 20 1.98 5.49 12.17
C LEU A 20 2.50 5.32 13.60
N ILE A 21 3.16 4.20 13.91
CA ILE A 21 3.68 3.89 15.25
C ILE A 21 5.15 4.24 15.36
N LEU A 22 5.95 3.87 14.36
CA LEU A 22 7.42 3.93 14.43
C LEU A 22 8.00 5.28 13.96
N ILE A 23 7.23 6.02 13.13
CA ILE A 23 7.58 7.34 12.59
C ILE A 23 6.34 8.27 12.53
N PRO A 24 5.63 8.48 13.67
CA PRO A 24 4.31 9.15 13.69
C PRO A 24 4.32 10.57 13.12
N ASP A 25 5.43 11.29 13.22
CA ASP A 25 5.56 12.68 12.76
C ASP A 25 5.93 12.79 11.26
N SER A 26 6.16 11.67 10.57
CA SER A 26 6.56 11.67 9.16
C SER A 26 5.35 11.76 8.23
N SER A 27 5.26 12.85 7.46
CA SER A 27 4.29 12.98 6.37
C SER A 27 4.48 11.90 5.31
N PHE A 28 5.74 11.56 5.01
CA PHE A 28 6.14 10.48 4.10
C PHE A 28 5.70 9.11 4.60
N GLY A 29 5.89 8.83 5.89
CA GLY A 29 5.37 7.64 6.56
C GLY A 29 3.86 7.53 6.45
N ARG A 30 3.14 8.64 6.71
CA ARG A 30 1.67 8.72 6.63
C ARG A 30 1.16 8.54 5.20
N PHE A 31 1.88 9.05 4.20
CA PHE A 31 1.58 8.82 2.79
C PHE A 31 1.64 7.31 2.45
N HIS A 32 2.75 6.64 2.78
CA HIS A 32 2.91 5.23 2.49
C HIS A 32 2.00 4.33 3.34
N ALA A 33 1.66 4.74 4.57
CA ALA A 33 0.63 4.06 5.38
C ALA A 33 -0.76 4.10 4.69
N ASN A 34 -1.15 5.26 4.14
CA ASN A 34 -2.39 5.38 3.37
C ASN A 34 -2.38 4.50 2.12
N GLN A 35 -1.31 4.55 1.32
CA GLN A 35 -1.20 3.73 0.12
C GLN A 35 -1.19 2.22 0.45
N ALA A 36 -0.47 1.80 1.49
CA ALA A 36 -0.46 0.41 1.94
C ALA A 36 -1.84 -0.06 2.43
N LEU A 37 -2.58 0.79 3.15
CA LEU A 37 -3.97 0.50 3.55
C LEU A 37 -4.88 0.34 2.34
N LEU A 38 -4.77 1.23 1.34
CA LEU A 38 -5.51 1.10 0.09
C LEU A 38 -5.17 -0.22 -0.63
N ASN A 39 -3.89 -0.61 -0.67
CA ASN A 39 -3.47 -1.89 -1.24
C ASN A 39 -4.10 -3.08 -0.52
N LEU A 40 -4.13 -3.06 0.82
CA LEU A 40 -4.78 -4.10 1.63
C LEU A 40 -6.28 -4.21 1.33
N LEU A 41 -7.00 -3.07 1.34
CA LEU A 41 -8.44 -3.03 1.08
C LEU A 41 -8.75 -3.47 -0.36
N TRP A 42 -7.94 -3.03 -1.32
CA TRP A 42 -8.04 -3.48 -2.70
C TRP A 42 -7.88 -5.00 -2.79
N GLY A 43 -6.85 -5.57 -2.15
CA GLY A 43 -6.64 -7.02 -2.07
C GLY A 43 -7.83 -7.78 -1.47
N ILE A 44 -8.46 -7.26 -0.42
CA ILE A 44 -9.65 -7.88 0.21
C ILE A 44 -10.84 -7.89 -0.75
N VAL A 45 -11.14 -6.75 -1.39
CA VAL A 45 -12.24 -6.64 -2.35
C VAL A 45 -12.06 -7.64 -3.50
N PHE A 46 -10.86 -7.70 -4.08
CA PHE A 46 -10.57 -8.65 -5.17
C PHE A 46 -10.55 -10.11 -4.70
N GLY A 47 -10.06 -10.38 -3.49
CA GLY A 47 -10.11 -11.70 -2.89
C GLY A 47 -11.55 -12.22 -2.75
N ILE A 48 -12.49 -11.38 -2.35
CA ILE A 48 -13.92 -11.72 -2.30
C ILE A 48 -14.48 -11.94 -3.71
N LEU A 49 -14.21 -11.02 -4.64
CA LEU A 49 -14.69 -11.10 -6.03
C LEU A 49 -14.14 -12.32 -6.78
N SER A 50 -12.94 -12.81 -6.43
CA SER A 50 -12.34 -14.01 -7.02
C SER A 50 -13.11 -15.30 -6.76
N LYS A 51 -13.97 -15.32 -5.75
CA LYS A 51 -14.90 -16.43 -5.52
C LYS A 51 -16.01 -16.48 -6.56
N ILE A 52 -16.17 -15.44 -7.38
CA ILE A 52 -17.12 -15.36 -8.49
C ILE A 52 -16.29 -15.44 -9.77
N ALA A 53 -16.49 -16.52 -10.54
CA ALA A 53 -15.92 -17.03 -11.82
C ALA A 53 -14.76 -16.32 -12.59
N LEU A 54 -14.44 -15.05 -12.37
CA LEU A 54 -13.48 -14.25 -13.15
C LEU A 54 -12.35 -13.57 -12.33
N GLY A 55 -12.31 -13.69 -11.00
CA GLY A 55 -11.35 -12.87 -10.22
C GLY A 55 -9.89 -13.33 -10.20
N TRP A 56 -9.54 -14.47 -10.79
CA TRP A 56 -8.13 -14.88 -10.95
C TRP A 56 -7.36 -13.97 -11.92
N LEU A 57 -8.02 -13.45 -12.97
CA LEU A 57 -7.45 -12.44 -13.88
C LEU A 57 -7.06 -11.15 -13.16
N PHE A 58 -7.77 -10.82 -12.08
CA PHE A 58 -7.53 -9.61 -11.30
C PHE A 58 -6.42 -9.78 -10.25
N GLY A 59 -6.13 -11.02 -9.81
CA GLY A 59 -5.05 -11.30 -8.85
C GLY A 59 -3.65 -10.96 -9.35
N ILE A 60 -3.42 -10.96 -10.67
CA ILE A 60 -2.14 -10.57 -11.27
C ILE A 60 -1.95 -9.04 -11.20
N ILE A 61 -3.04 -8.28 -11.38
CA ILE A 61 -3.02 -6.82 -11.36
C ILE A 61 -2.80 -6.31 -9.93
N THR A 62 -3.34 -6.99 -8.92
CA THR A 62 -3.19 -6.61 -7.50
C THR A 62 -1.77 -6.84 -6.97
N ALA A 63 -1.00 -7.77 -7.54
CA ALA A 63 0.37 -8.06 -7.12
C ALA A 63 1.39 -6.95 -7.45
N VAL A 64 1.06 -6.05 -8.40
CA VAL A 64 1.98 -4.99 -8.85
C VAL A 64 2.08 -3.84 -7.83
N TYR A 65 0.99 -3.51 -7.15
CA TYR A 65 0.93 -2.40 -6.20
C TYR A 65 1.85 -2.52 -4.98
N PRO A 66 1.96 -3.66 -4.27
CA PRO A 66 2.91 -3.76 -3.17
C PRO A 66 4.36 -3.60 -3.64
N VAL A 67 4.73 -4.15 -4.81
CA VAL A 67 6.08 -3.98 -5.38
C VAL A 67 6.32 -2.51 -5.74
N TRP A 68 5.38 -1.87 -6.41
CA TRP A 68 5.45 -0.44 -6.73
C TRP A 68 5.62 0.41 -5.47
N GLY A 69 4.83 0.15 -4.44
CA GLY A 69 4.88 0.86 -3.16
C GLY A 69 6.21 0.69 -2.44
N ILE A 70 6.75 -0.53 -2.42
CA ILE A 70 8.09 -0.81 -1.86
C ILE A 70 9.16 -0.03 -2.61
N VAL A 71 9.16 -0.09 -3.95
CA VAL A 71 10.18 0.58 -4.77
C VAL A 71 10.12 2.10 -4.58
N THR A 72 8.94 2.71 -4.61
CA THR A 72 8.79 4.15 -4.43
C THR A 72 9.15 4.58 -3.00
N ALA A 73 8.81 3.78 -1.99
CA ALA A 73 9.22 4.03 -0.61
C ALA A 73 10.75 4.00 -0.44
N LEU A 74 11.42 2.99 -1.01
CA LEU A 74 12.88 2.86 -0.95
C LEU A 74 13.60 3.99 -1.72
N MET A 75 13.01 4.47 -2.82
CA MET A 75 13.48 5.65 -3.54
C MET A 75 13.21 6.96 -2.77
N GLY A 76 12.31 6.96 -1.80
CA GLY A 76 11.90 8.15 -1.05
C GLY A 76 10.95 9.05 -1.85
N ILE A 77 10.07 8.45 -2.66
CA ILE A 77 9.15 9.16 -3.56
C ILE A 77 7.70 8.90 -3.15
N GLU A 78 6.92 9.96 -2.97
CA GLU A 78 5.48 9.90 -2.71
C GLU A 78 4.69 9.81 -4.02
N ARG A 79 4.65 8.60 -4.60
CA ARG A 79 3.92 8.35 -5.86
C ARG A 79 2.65 7.54 -5.62
N PRO A 80 1.44 8.10 -5.83
CA PRO A 80 0.19 7.38 -5.61
C PRO A 80 0.01 6.27 -6.65
N PHE A 81 -0.73 5.21 -6.29
CA PHE A 81 -1.15 4.21 -7.26
C PHE A 81 -2.04 4.81 -8.36
N PRO A 82 -1.89 4.40 -9.64
CA PRO A 82 -2.63 5.00 -10.75
C PRO A 82 -4.16 4.97 -10.61
N VAL A 83 -4.73 3.87 -10.10
CA VAL A 83 -6.19 3.70 -10.06
C VAL A 83 -6.78 4.13 -8.71
N ILE A 84 -6.15 3.75 -7.61
CA ILE A 84 -6.70 3.92 -6.25
C ILE A 84 -5.92 4.90 -5.37
N GLY A 85 -4.73 5.33 -5.79
CA GLY A 85 -3.82 6.06 -4.92
C GLY A 85 -4.24 7.50 -4.58
N LYS A 86 -5.31 8.00 -5.21
CA LYS A 86 -5.89 9.32 -4.95
C LYS A 86 -6.66 9.42 -3.63
N PHE A 87 -7.00 8.30 -3.02
CA PHE A 87 -7.76 8.29 -1.77
C PHE A 87 -6.83 8.44 -0.56
N THR A 88 -7.29 9.19 0.43
CA THR A 88 -6.61 9.33 1.73
C THR A 88 -7.60 8.96 2.82
N LEU A 89 -7.28 7.94 3.60
CA LEU A 89 -8.15 7.37 4.63
C LEU A 89 -7.70 7.75 6.05
N ILE A 90 -6.39 7.93 6.24
CA ILE A 90 -5.75 8.33 7.49
C ILE A 90 -5.32 9.80 7.34
N LYS A 91 -5.86 10.68 8.19
CA LYS A 91 -5.54 12.11 8.23
C LYS A 91 -4.30 12.42 9.07
#